data_AF-A0A5J4VG93-F1
#
_entry.id   AF-A0A5J4VG93-F1
#
_cell.length_a   1.000
_cell.length_b   1.000
_cell.length_c   1.000
_cell.angle_alpha   90.00
_cell.angle_beta   90.00
_cell.angle_gamma   90.00
#
_symmetry.space_group_name_H-M   'P 1'
#
loop_
_entity.id
_entity.type
_entity.pdbx_description
1 polymer ?
#
loop_
_entity_poly.entity_id
_entity_poly.type
_entity_poly.pdbx_seq_one_letter_code
_entity_poly.pdbx_strand_id
1 'polypeptide(L)' 'MLNVYIDERLLDAAGLSDFPELYAYIKERYPKPIGELPQSVPIGDQTLQQQVKNNDDIIQASNESSE' A
#
# COMPACT_ATOMS: atom_id res chain seq x y z
N MET A 1 -10.92 -15.69 7.24
CA MET A 1 -10.06 -16.27 6.19
C MET A 1 -9.49 -15.09 5.41
N LEU A 2 -8.20 -14.78 5.60
CA LEU A 2 -7.56 -13.68 4.85
C LEU A 2 -7.48 -14.13 3.39
N ASN A 3 -8.19 -13.42 2.51
CA ASN A 3 -8.03 -13.67 1.09
C ASN A 3 -6.70 -13.05 0.66
N VAL A 4 -5.68 -13.88 0.46
CA VAL A 4 -4.35 -13.41 0.10
C VAL A 4 -4.37 -13.07 -1.39
N TYR A 5 -4.49 -11.78 -1.69
CA TYR A 5 -4.29 -11.25 -3.03
C TYR A 5 -2.80 -11.21 -3.36
N ILE A 6 -2.42 -11.84 -4.46
CA ILE A 6 -1.06 -11.77 -5.01
C ILE A 6 -1.05 -10.70 -6.10
N ASP A 7 -0.17 -9.71 -5.95
CA ASP A 7 -0.04 -8.62 -6.91
C ASP A 7 0.56 -9.11 -8.24
N GLU A 8 -0.03 -8.69 -9.36
CA GLU A 8 0.44 -9.09 -10.70
C GLU A 8 1.88 -8.61 -10.98
N ARG A 9 2.28 -7.45 -10.46
CA ARG A 9 3.65 -6.94 -10.60
C ARG A 9 4.65 -7.76 -9.82
N LEU A 10 4.21 -8.40 -8.73
CA LEU A 10 5.05 -9.33 -7.98
C LEU A 10 5.29 -10.62 -8.77
N LEU A 11 4.27 -11.12 -9.46
CA LEU A 11 4.40 -12.28 -10.34
C LEU A 11 5.36 -11.97 -11.51
N ASP A 12 5.22 -10.79 -12.12
CA ASP A 12 6.09 -10.33 -13.20
C ASP A 12 7.54 -10.13 -12.73
N ALA A 13 7.75 -9.47 -11.58
CA ALA A 13 9.07 -9.28 -10.99
C ALA A 13 9.75 -10.59 -10.58
N ALA A 14 8.97 -11.62 -10.23
CA ALA A 14 9.47 -12.96 -9.97
C ALA A 14 9.84 -13.75 -11.25
N GLY A 15 9.62 -13.17 -12.44
CA GLY A 15 9.88 -13.80 -13.73
C GLY A 15 8.85 -14.87 -14.11
N LEU A 16 7.68 -14.90 -13.46
CA LEU A 16 6.63 -15.88 -13.79
C LEU A 16 5.99 -15.62 -15.16
N SER A 17 6.23 -14.45 -15.75
CA SER A 17 5.87 -14.12 -17.12
C SER A 17 6.52 -15.07 -18.14
N ASP A 18 7.70 -15.61 -17.82
CA ASP A 18 8.42 -16.58 -18.65
C ASP A 18 7.94 -18.03 -18.43
N PHE A 19 7.09 -18.28 -17.42
CA PHE A 19 6.61 -19.60 -17.03
C PHE A 19 5.06 -19.65 -16.96
N PRO A 20 4.39 -19.74 -18.11
CA PRO A 20 2.93 -19.59 -18.20
C PRO A 20 2.16 -20.66 -17.42
N GLU A 21 2.67 -21.90 -17.30
CA GLU A 21 2.00 -22.94 -16.52
C GLU A 21 2.01 -22.63 -15.02
N LEU A 22 3.13 -22.13 -14.49
CA LEU A 22 3.25 -21.76 -13.07
C LEU A 22 2.42 -20.52 -12.76
N TYR A 23 2.41 -19.55 -13.67
CA TYR A 23 1.57 -18.35 -13.55
C TYR A 23 0.08 -18.70 -13.52
N ALA A 24 -0.38 -19.61 -14.38
CA ALA A 24 -1.77 -20.08 -14.39
C ALA A 24 -2.13 -20.83 -13.11
N TYR A 25 -1.26 -21.73 -12.65
CA TYR A 25 -1.47 -22.52 -11.43
C TYR A 25 -1.62 -21.63 -10.18
N ILE A 26 -0.78 -20.61 -10.05
CA ILE A 26 -0.84 -19.68 -8.91
C ILE A 26 -2.15 -18.88 -8.94
N LYS A 27 -2.57 -18.38 -10.11
CA LYS A 27 -3.82 -17.63 -10.24
C LYS A 27 -5.08 -18.46 -9.99
N GLU A 28 -5.04 -19.75 -10.31
CA GLU A 28 -6.14 -20.67 -10.01
C GLU A 28 -6.27 -20.95 -8.50
N ARG A 29 -5.12 -21.04 -7.80
CA ARG A 29 -5.07 -21.30 -6.35
C ARG A 29 -5.36 -20.06 -5.50
N TYR A 30 -5.03 -18.87 -6.00
CA TYR A 30 -5.20 -17.59 -5.30
C TYR A 30 -6.05 -16.65 -6.16
N PRO A 31 -7.37 -16.91 -6.24
CA PRO A 31 -8.27 -16.06 -6.99
C PRO A 31 -8.26 -14.64 -6.40
N LYS A 32 -8.34 -13.64 -7.29
CA LYS A 32 -8.49 -12.23 -6.90
C LYS A 32 -9.63 -12.09 -5.90
N PRO A 33 -9.48 -11.27 -4.85
CA PRO A 33 -10.60 -10.90 -4.01
C PRO A 33 -11.77 -10.44 -4.87
N ILE A 34 -12.89 -11.15 -4.75
CA ILE A 34 -14.16 -10.73 -5.32
C ILE A 34 -14.61 -9.54 -4.47
N GLY A 35 -14.27 -8.35 -4.92
CA GLY A 35 -14.50 -7.10 -4.19
C GLY A 35 -13.22 -6.58 -3.56
N GLU A 36 -12.79 -5.41 -4.06
CA GLU A 36 -11.83 -4.52 -3.43
C GLU A 36 -10.44 -5.13 -3.19
N LEU A 37 -9.62 -5.07 -4.25
CA LEU A 37 -8.22 -4.68 -4.06
C LEU A 37 -8.28 -3.51 -3.08
N PRO A 38 -7.68 -3.60 -1.87
CA PRO A 38 -7.82 -2.55 -0.87
C PRO A 38 -7.39 -1.28 -1.57
N GLN A 39 -8.37 -0.39 -1.85
CA GLN A 39 -8.11 0.92 -2.42
C GLN A 39 -6.97 1.45 -1.57
N SER A 40 -5.83 1.80 -2.18
CA SER A 40 -4.68 2.30 -1.42
C SER A 40 -5.24 3.31 -0.45
N VAL A 41 -5.21 2.98 0.85
CA VAL A 41 -6.01 3.72 1.82
C VAL A 41 -5.58 5.17 1.64
N PRO A 42 -6.47 6.08 1.22
CA PRO A 42 -6.08 7.48 1.12
C PRO A 42 -5.57 7.84 2.51
N ILE A 43 -4.35 8.34 2.60
CA ILE A 43 -3.76 8.75 3.87
C ILE A 43 -4.60 9.92 4.38
N GLY A 44 -5.72 9.63 5.06
CA GLY A 44 -6.75 10.56 5.51
C GLY A 44 -7.13 11.66 4.50
N ASP A 45 -7.88 12.66 4.97
CA ASP A 45 -7.96 13.96 4.29
C ASP A 45 -6.65 14.76 4.43
N GLN A 46 -5.80 14.37 5.38
CA GLN A 46 -4.51 14.98 5.61
C GLN A 46 -3.43 14.19 4.90
N THR A 47 -3.11 14.65 3.69
CA THR A 47 -1.91 14.22 2.96
C THR A 47 -0.69 14.20 3.89
N LEU A 48 0.28 13.34 3.61
CA LEU A 48 1.54 13.28 4.37
C LEU A 48 2.18 14.67 4.56
N GLN A 49 2.02 15.56 3.57
CA GLN A 49 2.48 16.95 3.62
C GLN A 49 1.78 17.78 4.72
N GLN A 50 0.48 17.59 4.91
CA GLN A 50 -0.28 18.25 5.98
C GLN A 50 0.15 17.75 7.36
N GLN A 51 0.46 16.46 7.49
CA GLN A 51 0.99 15.91 8.74
C GLN A 51 2.38 16.45 9.08
N VAL A 52 3.28 16.55 8.09
CA VAL A 52 4.60 17.16 8.28
C VAL A 52 4.45 18.61 8.71
N LYS A 53 3.59 19.39 8.02
CA LYS A 53 3.33 20.78 8.39
C LYS A 53 2.79 20.94 9.81
N ASN A 54 1.81 20.11 10.19
CA ASN A 54 1.26 20.16 11.55
C ASN A 54 2.32 19.85 12.62
N ASN A 55 3.26 18.94 12.33
CA ASN A 55 4.36 18.63 13.24
C ASN A 55 5.36 19.79 13.34
N ASP A 56 5.69 20.45 12.21
CA ASP A 56 6.55 21.63 12.20
C ASP A 56 5.94 22.78 13.01
N ASP A 57 4.64 23.06 12.83
CA ASP A 57 3.90 24.09 13.57
C ASP A 57 3.92 23.83 15.09
N ILE A 58 3.76 22.56 15.51
CA ILE A 58 3.84 22.15 16.93
C ILE A 58 5.24 22.34 17.50
N ILE A 59 6.28 21.97 16.74
CA ILE A 59 7.68 22.10 17.17
C ILE A 59 8.05 23.58 17.32
N GLN A 60 7.64 24.42 16.37
CA GLN A 60 7.93 25.85 16.42
C GLN A 60 7.22 26.53 17.59
N ALA A 61 5.92 26.27 17.79
CA ALA A 61 5.17 26.81 18.92
C ALA A 61 5.74 26.36 20.27
N SER A 62 6.26 25.12 20.36
CA SER A 62 6.89 24.61 21.57
C SER A 62 8.22 25.32 21.88
N ASN A 63 9.03 25.59 20.86
CA ASN A 63 10.28 26.35 21.02
C ASN A 63 10.02 27.82 21.39
N GLU A 64 9.03 28.47 20.78
CA GLU A 64 8.65 29.87 21.11
C GLU A 64 8.05 30.00 22.52
N SER A 65 7.41 28.94 23.03
CA SER A 65 6.85 28.93 24.40
C SER A 65 7.87 28.65 25.51
N SER A 66 9.10 28.28 25.13
CA SER A 66 10.18 27.92 26.06
C SER A 66 11.27 28.99 26.16
N GLU A 67 11.11 30.14 25.47
CA GLU A 67 11.84 31.40 25.71
C GLU A 67 11.12 32.25 26.76
#